data_AF-A0A947IWU1-F1
#
_entry.id   AF-A0A947IWU1-F1
#
_cell.length_a   1.000
_cell.length_b   1.000
_cell.length_c   1.000
_cell.angle_alpha   90.00
_cell.angle_beta   90.00
_cell.angle_gamma   90.00
#
_symmetry.space_group_name_H-M   'P 1'
#
loop_
_entity.id
_entity.type
_entity.pdbx_description
1 polymer ?
#
loop_
_entity_poly.entity_id
_entity_poly.type
_entity_poly.pdbx_seq_one_letter_code
_entity_poly.pdbx_strand_id
1 'polypeptide(L)'
;IMSSCFPVKGLRINLIAKTIGIENFYRLLLCMNGTKSFIAFPILDQAGKLVAHVSFSSKRPYSDKYYTELEKIADKLKDIHFSWILREYYDVDELSFWRQDFYNSVDAKVAFNLDGSIWKINPATEKMFGWEEADKDTPRFQENMQKVFSAQFRNVNLASDDTEEVKQVYRFPMKKKDGRTIYVSVTFAPIYDKNRILNKITAHIRDESEAEMKNIELKKANAVLARNNIINNVTNLYNEKEYDNQIFEKIEQCKKNNTLDKLFLLFLDIDHFKDVNDTFGHKAGDIFLRKIGQNILRSTRQFALDVRNVQDAVFHLHGEEFVIILENVTKDQAIFIAKRIGKKIETLEYYNQEGNPFLSKKGKPVHKTLSIGIAQTDKNITEIKDIAATLYQQADCAMYFVKKHGRNEIKFYTPECKSYIRKQ
;
A
#
# COMPACT_ATOMS: atom_id res chain seq x y z
N ILE A 1 43.63 25.23 -3.09
CA ILE A 1 44.66 25.84 -2.23
C ILE A 1 45.47 24.71 -1.64
N MET A 2 46.64 24.42 -2.21
CA MET A 2 47.62 23.56 -1.53
C MET A 2 48.69 24.47 -0.95
N SER A 3 48.89 24.36 0.37
CA SER A 3 49.89 25.13 1.11
C SER A 3 50.81 24.17 1.84
N SER A 4 52.09 24.18 1.48
CA SER A 4 53.13 23.43 2.19
C SER A 4 53.95 24.41 3.01
N CYS A 5 54.06 24.19 4.32
CA CYS A 5 54.80 25.06 5.24
C CYS A 5 56.07 24.35 5.73
N PHE A 6 57.24 24.91 5.44
CA PHE A 6 58.51 24.36 5.88
C PHE A 6 59.16 25.24 6.95
N PRO A 7 59.48 24.71 8.14
CA PRO A 7 60.19 25.45 9.16
C PRO A 7 61.70 25.41 8.91
N VAL A 8 62.29 26.59 8.65
CA VAL A 8 63.74 26.83 8.70
C VAL A 8 63.99 27.68 9.96
N LYS A 9 65.15 27.58 10.64
CA LYS A 9 65.41 28.28 11.92
C LYS A 9 64.98 29.76 11.87
N GLY A 10 63.83 30.07 12.48
CA GLY A 10 63.24 31.42 12.55
C GLY A 10 62.47 31.92 11.31
N LEU A 11 62.34 31.12 10.25
CA LEU A 11 61.71 31.48 8.97
C LEU A 11 60.73 30.38 8.52
N ARG A 12 59.53 30.75 8.09
CA ARG A 12 58.57 29.82 7.48
C ARG A 12 58.43 30.09 5.99
N ILE A 13 58.49 29.04 5.19
CA ILE A 13 58.28 29.10 3.73
C ILE A 13 56.92 28.48 3.43
N ASN A 14 56.02 29.26 2.80
CA ASN A 14 54.73 28.77 2.33
C ASN A 14 54.68 28.85 0.81
N LEU A 15 54.41 27.71 0.16
CA LEU A 15 54.16 27.64 -1.27
C LEU A 15 52.66 27.51 -1.52
N ILE A 16 52.09 28.42 -2.31
CA ILE A 16 50.65 28.47 -2.54
C ILE A 16 50.38 28.39 -4.05
N ALA A 17 49.81 27.27 -4.48
CA ALA A 17 49.38 27.09 -5.86
C ALA A 17 48.00 27.73 -6.07
N LYS A 18 47.96 28.74 -6.95
CA LYS A 18 46.81 29.37 -7.62
C LYS A 18 45.60 29.72 -6.73
N THR A 19 45.32 31.02 -6.55
CA THR A 19 43.98 31.49 -6.13
C THR A 19 43.65 32.93 -6.48
N ILE A 20 42.39 33.12 -6.90
CA ILE A 20 41.61 34.37 -6.82
C ILE A 20 41.44 34.73 -5.33
N GLY A 21 41.56 36.01 -4.96
CA GLY A 21 41.30 36.50 -3.59
C GLY A 21 42.51 36.52 -2.64
N ILE A 22 43.68 36.87 -3.15
CA ILE A 22 44.98 36.85 -2.45
C ILE A 22 45.03 37.69 -1.16
N GLU A 23 44.37 38.86 -1.11
CA GLU A 23 44.44 39.75 0.05
C GLU A 23 43.81 39.16 1.32
N ASN A 24 42.71 38.41 1.17
CA ASN A 24 42.01 37.83 2.32
C ASN A 24 42.77 36.65 2.92
N PHE A 25 43.50 35.88 2.11
CA PHE A 25 44.32 34.77 2.59
C PHE A 25 45.54 35.25 3.38
N TYR A 26 46.21 36.31 2.91
CA TYR A 26 47.37 36.87 3.63
C TYR A 26 46.98 37.56 4.94
N ARG A 27 45.82 38.20 4.99
CA ARG A 27 45.27 38.75 6.25
C ARG A 27 45.01 37.65 7.28
N LEU A 28 44.46 36.51 6.88
CA LEU A 28 44.21 35.37 7.77
C LEU A 28 45.53 34.79 8.35
N LEU A 29 46.56 34.67 7.51
CA LEU A 29 47.87 34.12 7.90
C LEU A 29 48.66 35.03 8.85
N LEU A 30 48.53 36.35 8.70
CA LEU A 30 49.10 37.34 9.61
C LEU A 30 48.43 37.26 11.00
N CYS A 31 47.11 37.10 11.04
CA CYS A 31 46.33 37.04 12.29
C CYS A 31 46.52 35.72 13.06
N MET A 32 46.63 34.57 12.38
CA MET A 32 46.58 33.27 13.06
C MET A 32 47.87 32.83 13.77
N ASN A 33 49.01 33.51 13.58
CA ASN A 33 50.31 32.96 14.00
C ASN A 33 51.28 33.93 14.69
N GLY A 34 50.87 35.17 14.98
CA GLY A 34 51.72 36.18 15.63
C GLY A 34 52.90 36.64 14.75
N THR A 35 52.68 36.65 13.44
CA THR A 35 53.66 37.04 12.42
C THR A 35 53.81 38.56 12.40
N LYS A 36 55.04 39.08 12.44
CA LYS A 36 55.32 40.54 12.41
C LYS A 36 55.80 41.04 11.04
N SER A 37 56.27 40.15 10.17
CA SER A 37 56.74 40.49 8.84
C SER A 37 56.42 39.38 7.83
N PHE A 38 56.13 39.79 6.60
CA PHE A 38 55.69 38.91 5.53
C PHE A 38 56.19 39.45 4.19
N ILE A 39 56.67 38.56 3.33
CA ILE A 39 57.08 38.87 1.95
C ILE A 39 56.68 37.71 1.03
N ALA A 40 56.21 38.01 -0.18
CA ALA A 40 55.83 37.01 -1.17
C ALA A 40 56.40 37.34 -2.54
N PHE A 41 56.85 36.31 -3.25
CA PHE A 41 57.37 36.36 -4.61
C PHE A 41 56.46 35.57 -5.54
N PRO A 42 56.02 36.16 -6.67
CA PRO A 42 55.22 35.45 -7.66
C PRO A 42 56.07 34.44 -8.43
N ILE A 43 55.47 33.28 -8.71
CA ILE A 43 55.99 32.31 -9.68
C ILE A 43 55.12 32.43 -10.93
N LEU A 44 55.74 32.83 -12.04
CA LEU A 44 55.11 32.95 -13.34
C LEU A 44 55.50 31.76 -14.23
N ASP A 45 54.61 31.37 -15.15
CA ASP A 45 54.94 30.44 -16.22
C ASP A 45 55.69 31.14 -17.37
N GLN A 46 56.09 30.37 -18.39
CA GLN A 46 56.81 30.87 -19.57
C GLN A 46 56.02 31.91 -20.39
N ALA A 47 54.69 31.94 -20.24
CA ALA A 47 53.81 32.93 -20.87
C ALA A 47 53.58 34.17 -19.98
N GLY A 48 54.29 34.28 -18.85
CA GLY A 48 54.18 35.38 -17.90
C GLY A 48 52.94 35.31 -17.00
N LYS A 49 52.21 34.19 -16.97
CA LYS A 49 50.99 34.03 -16.17
C LYS A 49 51.32 33.51 -14.78
N LEU A 50 50.69 34.10 -13.77
CA LEU A 50 50.88 33.73 -12.37
C LEU A 50 50.33 32.33 -12.07
N VAL A 51 51.21 31.42 -11.64
CA VAL A 51 50.87 30.03 -11.33
C VAL A 51 50.93 29.73 -9.82
N ALA A 52 51.85 30.37 -9.09
CA ALA A 52 52.01 30.18 -7.66
C ALA A 52 52.68 31.38 -6.98
N HIS A 53 52.79 31.33 -5.64
CA HIS A 53 53.64 32.24 -4.87
C HIS A 53 54.52 31.47 -3.91
N VAL A 54 55.74 31.93 -3.73
CA VAL A 54 56.59 31.59 -2.57
C VAL A 54 56.46 32.73 -1.58
N SER A 55 56.10 32.43 -0.35
CA SER A 55 56.02 33.45 0.69
C SER A 55 56.81 33.08 1.93
N PHE A 56 57.40 34.10 2.54
CA PHE A 56 58.18 34.00 3.75
C PHE A 56 57.51 34.81 4.85
N SER A 57 57.41 34.22 6.03
CA SER A 57 56.89 34.89 7.21
C SER A 57 57.84 34.77 8.41
N SER A 58 57.90 35.83 9.22
CA SER A 58 58.67 35.85 10.45
C SER A 58 57.95 36.55 11.59
N LYS A 59 58.25 36.14 12.82
CA LYS A 59 57.80 36.80 14.05
C LYS A 59 58.65 38.03 14.40
N ARG A 60 59.70 38.34 13.61
CA ARG A 60 60.56 39.53 13.75
C ARG A 60 60.55 40.34 12.45
N PRO A 61 60.70 41.68 12.47
CA PRO A 61 60.82 42.49 11.26
C PRO A 61 62.01 42.05 10.40
N TYR A 62 61.85 42.02 9.08
CA TYR A 62 62.98 41.85 8.15
C TYR A 62 63.78 43.16 8.09
N SER A 63 65.11 43.09 7.98
CA SER A 63 65.92 44.24 7.54
C SER A 63 66.14 44.17 6.02
N ASP A 64 66.44 45.30 5.37
CA ASP A 64 66.58 45.38 3.92
C ASP A 64 67.61 44.38 3.35
N LYS A 65 68.64 44.06 4.13
CA LYS A 65 69.66 43.05 3.77
C LYS A 65 69.09 41.63 3.59
N TYR A 66 67.97 41.30 4.24
CA TYR A 66 67.31 39.99 4.10
C TYR A 66 66.46 39.88 2.83
N TYR A 67 65.99 41.01 2.27
CA TYR A 67 65.13 41.00 1.09
C TYR A 67 65.83 40.33 -0.11
N THR A 68 67.05 40.78 -0.42
CA THR A 68 67.84 40.31 -1.55
C THR A 68 68.24 38.83 -1.42
N GLU A 69 68.44 38.33 -0.20
CA GLU A 69 68.75 36.91 0.03
C GLU A 69 67.51 36.02 -0.10
N LEU A 70 66.34 36.49 0.33
CA LEU A 70 65.07 35.77 0.17
C LEU A 70 64.64 35.68 -1.30
N GLU A 71 64.92 36.72 -2.09
CA GLU A 71 64.67 36.74 -3.54
C GLU A 71 65.50 35.67 -4.27
N LYS A 72 66.80 35.55 -3.97
CA LYS A 72 67.67 34.49 -4.52
C LYS A 72 67.20 33.07 -4.17
N ILE A 73 66.66 32.88 -2.96
CA ILE A 73 66.10 31.59 -2.52
C ILE A 73 64.82 31.31 -3.30
N ALA A 74 63.94 32.31 -3.46
CA ALA A 74 62.72 32.17 -4.24
C ALA A 74 63.02 31.79 -5.70
N ASP A 75 64.05 32.37 -6.32
CA ASP A 75 64.47 32.03 -7.68
C ASP A 75 64.96 30.58 -7.80
N LYS A 76 65.81 30.11 -6.88
CA LYS A 76 66.25 28.69 -6.88
C LYS A 76 65.10 27.70 -6.66
N LEU A 77 64.06 28.10 -5.91
CA LEU A 77 62.89 27.27 -5.69
C LEU A 77 61.97 27.15 -6.92
N LYS A 78 62.03 28.10 -7.86
CA LYS A 78 61.29 28.02 -9.15
C LYS A 78 61.73 26.79 -9.94
N ASP A 79 63.03 26.50 -9.96
CA ASP A 79 63.60 25.39 -10.74
C ASP A 79 63.31 24.01 -10.12
N ILE A 80 63.29 23.91 -8.78
CA ILE A 80 63.05 22.65 -8.08
C ILE A 80 61.57 22.23 -8.19
N HIS A 81 60.63 23.18 -8.07
CA HIS A 81 59.21 22.86 -7.97
C HIS A 81 58.54 22.48 -9.30
N PHE A 82 59.01 23.02 -10.43
CA PHE A 82 58.46 22.65 -11.75
C PHE A 82 58.69 21.16 -12.08
N SER A 83 59.77 20.57 -11.57
CA SER A 83 60.05 19.14 -11.75
C SER A 83 59.12 18.21 -10.94
N TRP A 84 58.51 18.69 -9.85
CA TRP A 84 57.62 17.91 -8.98
C TRP A 84 56.12 18.10 -9.30
N ILE A 85 55.73 19.23 -9.90
CA ILE A 85 54.32 19.60 -10.13
C ILE A 85 53.66 18.82 -11.30
N LEU A 86 54.41 18.01 -12.07
CA LEU A 86 53.85 17.12 -13.09
C LEU A 86 53.43 15.72 -12.58
N ARG A 87 53.41 15.50 -11.26
CA ARG A 87 52.93 14.26 -10.63
C ARG A 87 51.80 14.51 -9.62
N GLU A 88 50.75 15.20 -10.04
CA GLU A 88 49.42 14.96 -9.44
C GLU A 88 48.61 14.11 -10.42
N TYR A 89 48.79 12.79 -10.31
CA TYR A 89 47.71 11.88 -10.66
C TYR A 89 46.55 12.24 -9.73
N TYR A 90 45.55 12.94 -10.25
CA TYR A 90 44.21 12.79 -9.71
C TYR A 90 43.93 11.29 -9.65
N ASP A 91 43.17 10.86 -8.65
CA ASP A 91 42.64 9.51 -8.57
C ASP A 91 41.58 9.34 -9.67
N VAL A 92 42.05 9.36 -10.92
CA VAL A 92 41.25 9.17 -12.13
C VAL A 92 40.57 7.80 -12.04
N ASP A 93 41.20 6.85 -11.35
CA ASP A 93 40.72 5.48 -11.19
C ASP A 93 39.50 5.40 -10.26
N GLU A 94 39.50 5.98 -9.04
CA GLU A 94 38.30 5.98 -8.17
C GLU A 94 37.11 6.78 -8.75
N LEU A 95 37.38 7.96 -9.32
CA LEU A 95 36.35 8.77 -9.99
C LEU A 95 35.83 8.08 -11.26
N SER A 96 36.68 7.34 -11.98
CA SER A 96 36.25 6.54 -13.13
C SER A 96 35.42 5.34 -12.70
N PHE A 97 35.75 4.68 -11.59
CA PHE A 97 34.99 3.56 -11.06
C PHE A 97 33.58 3.98 -10.62
N TRP A 98 33.46 5.03 -9.80
CA TRP A 98 32.15 5.56 -9.39
C TRP A 98 31.31 5.97 -10.62
N ARG A 99 31.94 6.61 -11.60
CA ARG A 99 31.26 7.00 -12.83
C ARG A 99 30.78 5.78 -13.60
N GLN A 100 31.59 4.73 -13.72
CA GLN A 100 31.18 3.49 -14.37
C GLN A 100 30.03 2.81 -13.60
N ASP A 101 30.08 2.69 -12.28
CA ASP A 101 28.98 2.11 -11.48
C ASP A 101 27.69 2.93 -11.58
N PHE A 102 27.80 4.26 -11.56
CA PHE A 102 26.63 5.14 -11.62
C PHE A 102 25.93 5.05 -12.97
N TYR A 103 26.69 5.18 -14.07
CA TYR A 103 26.14 5.21 -15.42
C TYR A 103 25.76 3.82 -15.97
N ASN A 104 26.44 2.75 -15.55
CA ASN A 104 26.14 1.38 -16.01
C ASN A 104 25.16 0.64 -15.08
N SER A 105 24.67 1.28 -14.02
CA SER A 105 23.69 0.65 -13.13
C SER A 105 22.38 0.34 -13.85
N VAL A 106 21.82 -0.83 -13.57
CA VAL A 106 20.49 -1.22 -14.02
C VAL A 106 19.40 -0.45 -13.26
N ASP A 107 19.65 -0.12 -11.99
CA ASP A 107 18.74 0.67 -11.16
C ASP A 107 18.84 2.15 -11.54
N ALA A 108 17.70 2.86 -11.49
CA ALA A 108 17.70 4.31 -11.69
C ALA A 108 18.41 5.00 -10.51
N LYS A 109 19.42 5.81 -10.79
CA LYS A 109 20.21 6.55 -9.80
C LYS A 109 20.14 8.05 -10.07
N VAL A 110 19.87 8.80 -9.01
CA VAL A 110 19.91 10.27 -9.00
C VAL A 110 20.83 10.73 -7.90
N ALA A 111 21.83 11.54 -8.24
CA ALA A 111 22.75 12.13 -7.28
C ALA A 111 22.38 13.59 -7.03
N PHE A 112 22.43 14.00 -5.77
CA PHE A 112 22.01 15.32 -5.30
C PHE A 112 23.14 16.04 -4.59
N ASN A 113 23.09 17.37 -4.65
CA ASN A 113 23.81 18.25 -3.74
C ASN A 113 23.15 18.23 -2.35
N LEU A 114 23.87 18.71 -1.33
CA LEU A 114 23.37 18.73 0.05
C LEU A 114 22.19 19.69 0.27
N ASP A 115 21.99 20.64 -0.64
CA ASP A 115 20.83 21.53 -0.69
C ASP A 115 19.59 20.88 -1.32
N GLY A 116 19.69 19.62 -1.76
CA GLY A 116 18.61 18.87 -2.42
C GLY A 116 18.48 19.13 -3.91
N SER A 117 19.33 19.96 -4.52
CA SER A 117 19.34 20.14 -5.98
C SER A 117 19.95 18.92 -6.68
N ILE A 118 19.36 18.55 -7.82
CA ILE A 118 19.85 17.43 -8.65
C ILE A 118 21.24 17.78 -9.21
N TRP A 119 22.25 16.97 -8.86
CA TRP A 119 23.59 17.07 -9.43
C TRP A 119 23.69 16.30 -10.74
N LYS A 120 23.26 15.03 -10.74
CA LYS A 120 23.34 14.09 -11.88
C LYS A 120 22.24 13.04 -11.86
N ILE A 121 21.89 12.52 -13.04
CA ILE A 121 21.04 11.33 -13.22
C ILE A 121 21.75 10.32 -14.12
N ASN A 122 21.43 9.04 -13.96
CA ASN A 122 21.96 7.98 -14.83
C ASN A 122 20.98 7.61 -15.97
N PRO A 123 21.43 6.89 -17.02
CA PRO A 123 20.59 6.51 -18.16
C PRO A 123 19.38 5.65 -17.78
N ALA A 124 19.48 4.84 -16.72
CA ALA A 124 18.34 4.08 -16.20
C ALA A 124 17.23 5.00 -15.66
N THR A 125 17.59 6.13 -15.03
CA THR A 125 16.62 7.16 -14.61
C THR A 125 15.94 7.79 -15.81
N GLU A 126 16.71 8.10 -16.87
CA GLU A 126 16.16 8.66 -18.11
C GLU A 126 15.17 7.69 -18.74
N LYS A 127 15.52 6.41 -18.84
CA LYS A 127 14.63 5.37 -19.36
C LYS A 127 13.38 5.17 -18.50
N MET A 128 13.52 5.21 -17.17
CA MET A 128 12.41 4.96 -16.24
C MET A 128 11.39 6.10 -16.26
N PHE A 129 11.85 7.34 -16.17
CA PHE A 129 10.99 8.52 -15.99
C PHE A 129 10.81 9.39 -17.24
N GLY A 130 11.68 9.24 -18.25
CA GLY A 130 11.70 10.07 -19.46
C GLY A 130 12.33 11.45 -19.30
N TRP A 131 12.92 11.76 -18.14
CA TRP A 131 13.66 12.99 -17.89
C TRP A 131 15.11 12.84 -18.32
N GLU A 132 15.66 13.81 -19.04
CA GLU A 132 17.06 13.80 -19.49
C GLU A 132 17.94 14.61 -18.53
N GLU A 133 19.26 14.38 -18.53
CA GLU A 133 20.17 15.16 -17.69
C GLU A 133 20.08 16.67 -17.99
N ALA A 134 19.76 17.06 -19.23
CA ALA A 134 19.51 18.43 -19.63
C ALA A 134 18.26 19.06 -18.97
N ASP A 135 17.29 18.24 -18.54
CA ASP A 135 16.07 18.73 -17.88
C ASP A 135 16.28 19.00 -16.38
N LYS A 136 17.45 18.68 -15.81
CA LYS A 136 17.69 18.66 -14.35
C LYS A 136 17.37 19.97 -13.66
N ASP A 137 17.55 21.11 -14.31
CA ASP A 137 17.31 22.43 -13.73
C ASP A 137 15.87 22.95 -13.99
N THR A 138 15.04 22.16 -14.67
CA THR A 138 13.64 22.54 -14.93
C THR A 138 12.82 22.50 -13.63
N PRO A 139 11.93 23.50 -13.38
CA PRO A 139 11.09 23.51 -12.19
C PRO A 139 10.25 22.25 -12.05
N ARG A 140 9.74 21.69 -13.16
CA ARG A 140 8.89 20.50 -13.16
C ARG A 140 9.65 19.24 -12.73
N PHE A 141 10.91 19.07 -13.15
CA PHE A 141 11.71 17.92 -12.75
C PHE A 141 12.22 18.07 -11.33
N GLN A 142 12.71 19.27 -10.97
CA GLN A 142 13.09 19.61 -9.60
C GLN A 142 11.90 19.43 -8.65
N GLU A 143 10.69 19.89 -8.97
CA GLU A 143 9.53 19.73 -8.10
C GLU A 143 9.12 18.26 -7.93
N ASN A 144 9.12 17.47 -9.00
CA ASN A 144 8.78 16.04 -8.96
C ASN A 144 9.77 15.22 -8.12
N MET A 145 11.04 15.62 -8.10
CA MET A 145 12.09 15.00 -7.30
C MET A 145 12.17 15.63 -5.88
N GLN A 146 12.29 16.95 -5.75
CA GLN A 146 12.39 17.67 -4.47
C GLN A 146 11.18 17.46 -3.56
N LYS A 147 9.92 17.47 -4.04
CA LYS A 147 8.75 17.22 -3.16
C LYS A 147 8.78 15.84 -2.52
N VAL A 148 9.36 14.89 -3.24
CA VAL A 148 9.51 13.51 -2.82
C VAL A 148 10.70 13.33 -1.87
N PHE A 149 11.71 14.22 -1.97
CA PHE A 149 12.98 14.09 -1.27
C PHE A 149 13.16 15.04 -0.10
N SER A 150 12.41 16.16 -0.01
CA SER A 150 12.61 17.20 1.00
C SER A 150 12.22 16.80 2.43
N ALA A 151 11.31 15.84 2.60
CA ALA A 151 10.91 15.36 3.94
C ALA A 151 11.88 14.28 4.48
N GLN A 152 12.49 13.50 3.59
CA GLN A 152 13.37 12.37 3.90
C GLN A 152 14.86 12.79 3.95
N PHE A 153 15.26 13.80 3.17
CA PHE A 153 16.61 14.38 3.18
C PHE A 153 17.04 14.85 4.58
N ARG A 154 16.11 15.44 5.35
CA ARG A 154 16.41 15.91 6.71
C ARG A 154 16.74 14.76 7.65
N ASN A 155 16.13 13.59 7.47
CA ASN A 155 16.36 12.43 8.33
C ASN A 155 17.71 11.75 8.03
N VAL A 156 18.15 11.72 6.77
CA VAL A 156 19.48 11.19 6.38
C VAL A 156 20.61 12.08 6.93
N ASN A 157 20.41 13.40 6.98
CA ASN A 157 21.38 14.34 7.58
C ASN A 157 21.47 14.26 9.12
N LEU A 158 20.49 13.66 9.81
CA LEU A 158 20.45 13.56 11.27
C LEU A 158 20.98 12.21 11.80
N ALA A 159 21.06 11.18 10.96
CA ALA A 159 21.51 9.84 11.34
C ALA A 159 23.03 9.63 11.17
N SER A 160 23.79 10.66 10.78
CA SER A 160 25.23 10.55 10.52
C SER A 160 26.11 10.38 11.76
N ASP A 161 25.53 10.39 12.97
CA ASP A 161 26.27 10.17 14.22
C ASP A 161 26.31 8.69 14.66
N ASP A 162 25.47 7.80 14.13
CA ASP A 162 25.49 6.37 14.47
C ASP A 162 25.57 5.48 13.21
N THR A 163 26.55 4.59 13.23
CA THR A 163 27.04 3.75 12.13
C THR A 163 26.13 2.57 11.75
N GLU A 164 24.81 2.68 11.82
CA GLU A 164 23.91 1.62 11.35
C GLU A 164 23.17 2.01 10.07
N GLU A 165 23.22 1.11 9.10
CA GLU A 165 22.61 1.21 7.77
C GLU A 165 21.18 1.79 7.82
N VAL A 166 21.02 3.08 7.56
CA VAL A 166 19.69 3.66 7.30
C VAL A 166 19.26 3.26 5.88
N LYS A 167 18.99 1.98 5.65
CA LYS A 167 18.25 1.47 4.49
C LYS A 167 16.75 1.71 4.71
N GLN A 168 16.35 2.97 4.89
CA GLN A 168 14.93 3.31 4.83
C GLN A 168 14.49 3.31 3.37
N VAL A 169 13.76 2.26 3.00
CA VAL A 169 13.14 2.14 1.68
C VAL A 169 11.81 2.89 1.72
N TYR A 170 11.74 4.01 1.00
CA TYR A 170 10.51 4.77 0.88
C TYR A 170 9.73 4.33 -0.35
N ARG A 171 8.41 4.15 -0.22
CA ARG A 171 7.53 3.75 -1.33
C ARG A 171 6.46 4.80 -1.58
N PHE A 172 6.37 5.32 -2.80
CA PHE A 172 5.35 6.30 -3.17
C PHE A 172 5.19 6.37 -4.70
N PRO A 173 4.04 6.90 -5.18
CA PRO A 173 3.85 7.18 -6.59
C PRO A 173 4.69 8.39 -7.06
N MET A 174 5.29 8.30 -8.25
CA MET A 174 5.99 9.37 -8.94
C MET A 174 5.47 9.55 -10.36
N LYS A 175 5.54 10.76 -10.89
CA LYS A 175 5.15 11.04 -12.28
C LYS A 175 6.33 10.96 -13.22
N LYS A 176 6.14 10.29 -14.36
CA LYS A 176 7.01 10.38 -15.54
C LYS A 176 6.85 11.75 -16.23
N LYS A 177 7.77 12.08 -17.14
CA LYS A 177 7.73 13.31 -17.96
C LYS A 177 6.43 13.42 -18.77
N ASP A 178 5.91 12.29 -19.25
CA ASP A 178 4.63 12.22 -19.98
C ASP A 178 3.38 12.30 -19.08
N GLY A 179 3.54 12.37 -17.76
CA GLY A 179 2.44 12.47 -16.79
C GLY A 179 1.93 11.15 -16.24
N ARG A 180 2.34 9.99 -16.77
CA ARG A 180 1.98 8.67 -16.20
C ARG A 180 2.57 8.51 -14.81
N THR A 181 1.84 7.85 -13.92
CA THR A 181 2.29 7.53 -12.56
C THR A 181 2.96 6.16 -12.55
N ILE A 182 4.10 6.05 -11.88
CA ILE A 182 4.72 4.78 -11.49
C ILE A 182 4.90 4.72 -9.99
N TYR A 183 4.91 3.51 -9.44
CA TYR A 183 5.24 3.29 -8.04
C TYR A 183 6.71 2.96 -7.95
N VAL A 184 7.42 3.62 -7.05
CA VAL A 184 8.85 3.39 -6.87
C VAL A 184 9.20 3.10 -5.44
N SER A 185 10.26 2.33 -5.25
CA SER A 185 10.99 2.25 -4.00
C SER A 185 12.29 3.06 -4.12
N VAL A 186 12.58 3.89 -3.11
CA VAL A 186 13.77 4.74 -3.08
C VAL A 186 14.60 4.47 -1.84
N THR A 187 15.90 4.24 -2.04
CA THR A 187 16.92 4.12 -1.00
C THR A 187 17.94 5.23 -1.18
N PHE A 188 18.29 5.93 -0.10
CA PHE A 188 19.32 6.96 -0.13
C PHE A 188 20.65 6.44 0.41
N ALA A 189 21.74 6.77 -0.28
CA ALA A 189 23.09 6.44 0.11
C ALA A 189 23.95 7.72 0.17
N PRO A 190 24.55 8.06 1.32
CA PRO A 190 25.47 9.18 1.41
C PRO A 190 26.77 8.88 0.64
N ILE A 191 27.32 9.90 -0.01
CA ILE A 191 28.67 9.87 -0.59
C ILE A 191 29.55 10.80 0.25
N TYR A 192 30.61 10.25 0.81
CA TYR A 192 31.61 10.99 1.57
C TYR A 192 32.82 11.31 0.71
N ASP A 193 33.51 12.40 1.03
CA ASP A 193 34.85 12.66 0.49
C ASP A 193 35.92 11.83 1.21
N LYS A 194 37.18 11.98 0.77
CA LYS A 194 38.35 11.29 1.35
C LYS A 194 38.58 11.57 2.84
N ASN A 195 38.03 12.66 3.38
CA ASN A 195 38.12 13.02 4.79
C ASN A 195 36.90 12.53 5.58
N ARG A 196 36.04 11.70 4.98
CA ARG A 196 34.76 11.22 5.52
C ARG A 196 33.76 12.35 5.79
N ILE A 197 33.87 13.47 5.09
CA ILE A 197 32.89 14.56 5.16
C ILE A 197 31.81 14.28 4.11
N LEU A 198 30.55 14.36 4.52
CA LEU A 198 29.41 14.17 3.62
C LEU A 198 29.49 15.19 2.47
N ASN A 199 29.48 14.70 1.23
CA ASN A 199 29.65 15.53 0.03
C ASN A 199 28.38 15.52 -0.85
N LYS A 200 27.80 14.34 -1.09
CA LYS A 200 26.60 14.14 -1.93
C LYS A 200 25.70 13.07 -1.34
N ILE A 201 24.49 12.94 -1.89
CA ILE A 201 23.56 11.85 -1.59
C ILE A 201 23.10 11.24 -2.92
N THR A 202 23.07 9.91 -3.02
CA THR A 202 22.51 9.20 -4.18
C THR A 202 21.20 8.52 -3.79
N ALA A 203 20.15 8.75 -4.56
CA ALA A 203 18.92 8.00 -4.52
C ALA A 203 18.99 6.85 -5.52
N HIS A 204 18.76 5.63 -5.04
CA HIS A 204 18.60 4.43 -5.85
C HIS A 204 17.11 4.15 -5.94
N ILE A 205 16.58 4.12 -7.15
CA ILE A 205 15.16 4.08 -7.46
C ILE A 205 14.87 2.81 -8.23
N ARG A 206 13.92 2.01 -7.74
CA ARG A 206 13.40 0.83 -8.44
C ARG A 206 11.94 1.02 -8.78
N ASP A 207 11.55 0.56 -9.97
CA ASP A 207 10.16 0.52 -10.38
C ASP A 207 9.48 -0.68 -9.71
N GLU A 208 8.49 -0.40 -8.88
CA GLU A 208 7.68 -1.37 -8.14
C GLU A 208 6.26 -1.44 -8.70
N SER A 209 5.99 -0.83 -9.85
CA SER A 209 4.62 -0.72 -10.39
C SER A 209 3.98 -2.08 -10.65
N GLU A 210 4.73 -3.05 -11.17
CA GLU A 210 4.22 -4.42 -11.40
C GLU A 210 3.88 -5.11 -10.07
N ALA A 211 4.77 -5.00 -9.07
CA ALA A 211 4.57 -5.59 -7.76
C ALA A 211 3.37 -4.95 -7.04
N GLU A 212 3.22 -3.63 -7.12
CA GLU A 212 2.09 -2.91 -6.54
C GLU A 212 0.77 -3.28 -7.22
N MET A 213 0.76 -3.39 -8.55
CA MET A 213 -0.42 -3.85 -9.29
C MET A 213 -0.84 -5.26 -8.86
N LYS A 214 0.11 -6.20 -8.76
CA LYS A 214 -0.16 -7.56 -8.25
C LYS A 214 -0.68 -7.53 -6.81
N ASN A 215 -0.12 -6.69 -5.94
CA ASN A 215 -0.60 -6.54 -4.57
C ASN A 215 -2.03 -5.99 -4.51
N ILE A 216 -2.37 -5.04 -5.37
CA ILE A 216 -3.74 -4.50 -5.48
C ILE A 216 -4.70 -5.58 -5.96
N GLU A 217 -4.34 -6.34 -7.00
CA GLU A 217 -5.14 -7.45 -7.51
C GLU A 217 -5.34 -8.54 -6.46
N LEU A 218 -4.28 -8.94 -5.75
CA LEU A 218 -4.35 -9.91 -4.68
C LEU A 218 -5.26 -9.43 -3.53
N LYS A 219 -5.15 -8.16 -3.12
CA LYS A 219 -6.05 -7.57 -2.12
C LYS A 219 -7.51 -7.60 -2.58
N LYS A 220 -7.78 -7.27 -3.84
CA LYS A 220 -9.14 -7.35 -4.41
C LYS A 220 -9.66 -8.79 -4.44
N ALA A 221 -8.85 -9.73 -4.89
CA ALA A 221 -9.19 -11.15 -4.92
C ALA A 221 -9.48 -11.68 -3.51
N ASN A 222 -8.62 -11.37 -2.53
CA ASN A 222 -8.82 -11.75 -1.14
C ASN A 222 -10.08 -11.12 -0.54
N ALA A 223 -10.39 -9.87 -0.85
CA ALA A 223 -11.64 -9.23 -0.41
C ALA A 223 -12.88 -9.93 -1.00
N VAL A 224 -12.84 -10.32 -2.27
CA VAL A 224 -13.91 -11.11 -2.91
C VAL A 224 -14.04 -12.48 -2.28
N LEU A 225 -12.94 -13.19 -2.03
CA LEU A 225 -12.95 -14.49 -1.36
C LEU A 225 -13.50 -14.39 0.07
N ALA A 226 -13.05 -13.40 0.84
CA ALA A 226 -13.55 -13.13 2.18
C ALA A 226 -15.06 -12.83 2.18
N ARG A 227 -15.54 -12.05 1.20
CA ARG A 227 -16.97 -11.80 1.03
C ARG A 227 -17.73 -13.08 0.68
N ASN A 228 -17.26 -13.88 -0.28
CA ASN A 228 -17.94 -15.08 -0.75
C ASN A 228 -17.96 -16.20 0.31
N ASN A 229 -17.00 -16.19 1.24
CA ASN A 229 -17.02 -17.07 2.40
C ASN A 229 -18.23 -16.85 3.30
N ILE A 230 -18.80 -15.64 3.30
CA ILE A 230 -19.88 -15.23 4.19
C ILE A 230 -21.21 -15.05 3.42
N ILE A 231 -21.15 -14.46 2.22
CA ILE A 231 -22.30 -13.98 1.46
C ILE A 231 -22.52 -14.80 0.20
N ASN A 232 -23.78 -15.11 -0.09
CA ASN A 232 -24.24 -15.68 -1.36
C ASN A 232 -24.24 -14.61 -2.47
N ASN A 233 -23.55 -14.90 -3.57
CA ASN A 233 -23.33 -13.96 -4.68
C ASN A 233 -24.58 -13.56 -5.46
N VAL A 234 -25.64 -14.37 -5.42
CA VAL A 234 -26.88 -14.09 -6.17
C VAL A 234 -27.78 -13.15 -5.37
N THR A 235 -27.98 -13.47 -4.10
CA THR A 235 -28.99 -12.82 -3.25
C THR A 235 -28.43 -11.75 -2.32
N ASN A 236 -27.11 -11.70 -2.12
CA ASN A 236 -26.44 -10.88 -1.10
C ASN A 236 -26.94 -11.16 0.34
N LEU A 237 -27.44 -12.37 0.59
CA LEU A 237 -27.73 -12.90 1.92
C LEU A 237 -26.56 -13.74 2.42
N TYR A 238 -26.56 -14.13 3.69
CA TYR A 238 -25.57 -15.09 4.17
C TYR A 238 -25.70 -16.43 3.43
N ASN A 239 -24.57 -17.10 3.22
CA ASN A 239 -24.54 -18.38 2.53
C ASN A 239 -24.76 -19.56 3.52
N GLU A 240 -24.76 -20.78 2.99
CA GLU A 240 -24.86 -22.02 3.77
C GLU A 240 -23.75 -22.15 4.84
N LYS A 241 -22.50 -21.84 4.49
CA LYS A 241 -21.37 -21.91 5.42
C LYS A 241 -21.58 -21.00 6.64
N GLU A 242 -22.12 -19.81 6.40
CA GLU A 242 -22.41 -18.86 7.46
C GLU A 242 -23.63 -19.28 8.30
N TYR A 243 -24.61 -19.97 7.71
CA TYR A 243 -25.67 -20.66 8.47
C TYR A 243 -25.07 -21.68 9.43
N ASP A 244 -24.19 -22.56 8.92
CA ASP A 244 -23.53 -23.59 9.73
C ASP A 244 -22.74 -22.99 10.89
N ASN A 245 -22.06 -21.85 10.68
CA ASN A 245 -21.35 -21.17 11.76
C ASN A 245 -22.33 -20.57 12.79
N GLN A 246 -23.33 -19.82 12.33
CA GLN A 246 -24.19 -19.04 13.21
C GLN A 246 -25.17 -19.89 14.03
N ILE A 247 -25.65 -21.02 13.50
CA ILE A 247 -26.63 -21.84 14.23
C ILE A 247 -26.08 -22.34 15.57
N PHE A 248 -24.81 -22.74 15.62
CA PHE A 248 -24.17 -23.18 16.86
C PHE A 248 -24.05 -22.03 17.86
N GLU A 249 -23.59 -20.85 17.41
CA GLU A 249 -23.48 -19.65 18.24
C GLU A 249 -24.85 -19.22 18.81
N LYS A 250 -25.92 -19.28 18.00
CA LYS A 250 -27.28 -18.95 18.45
C LYS A 250 -27.79 -19.94 19.49
N ILE A 251 -27.56 -21.24 19.29
CA ILE A 251 -27.95 -22.27 20.27
C ILE A 251 -27.21 -22.07 21.59
N GLU A 252 -25.90 -21.79 21.56
CA GLU A 252 -25.10 -21.49 22.74
C GLU A 252 -25.63 -20.27 23.49
N GLN A 253 -25.92 -19.19 22.76
CA GLN A 253 -26.46 -17.96 23.33
C GLN A 253 -27.85 -18.20 23.96
N CYS A 254 -28.75 -18.89 23.27
CA CYS A 254 -30.08 -19.22 23.80
C CYS A 254 -30.01 -20.12 25.02
N LYS A 255 -29.09 -21.10 25.06
CA LYS A 255 -28.84 -21.93 26.24
C LYS A 255 -28.37 -21.09 27.43
N LYS A 256 -27.36 -20.24 27.23
CA LYS A 256 -26.83 -19.34 28.26
C LYS A 256 -27.92 -18.44 28.86
N ASN A 257 -28.86 -17.99 28.03
CA ASN A 257 -29.94 -17.10 28.42
C ASN A 257 -31.21 -17.83 28.88
N ASN A 258 -31.24 -19.17 28.95
CA ASN A 258 -32.44 -19.97 29.23
C ASN A 258 -33.63 -19.64 28.32
N THR A 259 -33.37 -19.41 27.04
CA THR A 259 -34.36 -19.05 26.00
C THR A 259 -34.34 -20.01 24.82
N LEU A 260 -33.81 -21.23 25.02
CA LEU A 260 -33.72 -22.24 23.96
C LEU A 260 -35.10 -22.51 23.34
N ASP A 261 -36.16 -22.56 24.14
CA ASP A 261 -37.54 -22.74 23.67
C ASP A 261 -38.14 -21.57 22.91
N LYS A 262 -37.37 -20.50 22.71
CA LYS A 262 -37.71 -19.37 21.84
C LYS A 262 -36.84 -19.32 20.59
N LEU A 263 -36.11 -20.39 20.30
CA LEU A 263 -35.32 -20.56 19.08
C LEU A 263 -36.11 -21.39 18.06
N PHE A 264 -36.32 -20.82 16.88
CA PHE A 264 -37.03 -21.44 15.78
C PHE A 264 -36.19 -21.40 14.50
N LEU A 265 -36.36 -22.44 13.68
CA LEU A 265 -35.79 -22.52 12.34
C LEU A 265 -36.93 -22.56 11.32
N LEU A 266 -36.91 -21.66 10.35
CA LEU A 266 -37.80 -21.73 9.20
C LEU A 266 -36.99 -22.20 8.00
N PHE A 267 -37.51 -23.20 7.29
CA PHE A 267 -36.96 -23.68 6.03
C PHE A 267 -37.94 -23.31 4.91
N LEU A 268 -37.46 -22.57 3.91
CA LEU A 268 -38.28 -21.99 2.85
C LEU A 268 -37.76 -22.46 1.51
N ASP A 269 -38.68 -22.81 0.61
CA ASP A 269 -38.35 -23.17 -0.75
C ASP A 269 -39.33 -22.50 -1.72
N ILE A 270 -38.81 -21.95 -2.82
CA ILE A 270 -39.62 -21.29 -3.84
C ILE A 270 -40.29 -22.33 -4.74
N ASP A 271 -41.60 -22.37 -4.66
CA ASP A 271 -42.41 -23.31 -5.43
C ASP A 271 -42.25 -23.08 -6.93
N HIS A 272 -41.96 -24.16 -7.66
CA HIS A 272 -41.85 -24.14 -9.12
C HIS A 272 -40.77 -23.15 -9.62
N PHE A 273 -39.69 -22.93 -8.87
CA PHE A 273 -38.62 -22.02 -9.31
C PHE A 273 -37.96 -22.46 -10.62
N LYS A 274 -37.80 -23.78 -10.83
CA LYS A 274 -37.27 -24.33 -12.08
C LYS A 274 -37.97 -23.79 -13.33
N ASP A 275 -39.30 -23.61 -13.27
CA ASP A 275 -40.07 -23.06 -14.40
C ASP A 275 -39.64 -21.63 -14.77
N VAL A 276 -39.11 -20.85 -13.82
CA VAL A 276 -38.54 -19.51 -14.08
C VAL A 276 -37.28 -19.63 -14.91
N ASN A 277 -36.36 -20.52 -14.51
CA ASN A 277 -35.12 -20.76 -15.24
C ASN A 277 -35.41 -21.33 -16.63
N ASP A 278 -36.33 -22.29 -16.73
CA ASP A 278 -36.69 -22.94 -18.00
C ASP A 278 -37.39 -21.97 -18.96
N THR A 279 -38.09 -20.94 -18.44
CA THR A 279 -38.82 -19.96 -19.27
C THR A 279 -37.98 -18.72 -19.62
N PHE A 280 -37.18 -18.21 -18.69
CA PHE A 280 -36.50 -16.90 -18.83
C PHE A 280 -34.97 -16.99 -18.78
N GLY A 281 -34.42 -18.17 -18.55
CA GLY A 281 -32.98 -18.41 -18.41
C GLY A 281 -32.43 -18.07 -17.02
N HIS A 282 -31.26 -18.63 -16.72
CA HIS A 282 -30.63 -18.53 -15.39
C HIS A 282 -30.38 -17.09 -14.93
N LYS A 283 -30.00 -16.17 -15.82
CA LYS A 283 -29.78 -14.75 -15.46
C LYS A 283 -31.05 -14.09 -14.93
N ALA A 284 -32.22 -14.44 -15.48
CA ALA A 284 -33.50 -13.96 -14.98
C ALA A 284 -33.87 -14.62 -13.65
N GLY A 285 -33.57 -15.92 -13.50
CA GLY A 285 -33.68 -16.65 -12.23
C GLY A 285 -32.88 -15.99 -11.11
N ASP A 286 -31.64 -15.56 -11.37
CA ASP A 286 -30.79 -14.87 -10.40
C ASP A 286 -31.42 -13.54 -9.93
N ILE A 287 -32.01 -12.78 -10.85
CA ILE A 287 -32.73 -11.54 -10.52
C ILE A 287 -33.94 -11.85 -9.63
N PHE A 288 -34.64 -12.94 -9.95
CA PHE A 288 -35.81 -13.41 -9.20
C PHE A 288 -35.42 -13.81 -7.76
N LEU A 289 -34.38 -14.63 -7.61
CA LEU A 289 -33.83 -15.03 -6.31
C LEU A 289 -33.41 -13.82 -5.49
N ARG A 290 -32.71 -12.87 -6.10
CA ARG A 290 -32.29 -11.64 -5.43
C ARG A 290 -33.48 -10.85 -4.90
N LYS A 291 -34.55 -10.72 -5.69
CA LYS A 291 -35.75 -10.01 -5.27
C LYS A 291 -36.49 -10.73 -4.15
N ILE A 292 -36.59 -12.06 -4.21
CA ILE A 292 -37.17 -12.86 -3.14
C ILE A 292 -36.35 -12.72 -1.86
N GLY A 293 -35.04 -12.94 -1.91
CA GLY A 293 -34.16 -12.83 -0.75
C GLY A 293 -34.25 -11.46 -0.07
N GLN A 294 -34.31 -10.38 -0.85
CA GLN A 294 -34.53 -9.02 -0.31
C GLN A 294 -35.88 -8.87 0.39
N ASN A 295 -36.95 -9.48 -0.12
CA ASN A 295 -38.28 -9.40 0.49
C ASN A 295 -38.41 -10.30 1.71
N ILE A 296 -37.75 -11.46 1.73
CA ILE A 296 -37.62 -12.30 2.92
C ILE A 296 -36.93 -11.48 4.01
N LEU A 297 -35.74 -10.94 3.74
CA LEU A 297 -34.98 -10.13 4.69
C LEU A 297 -35.79 -8.93 5.24
N ARG A 298 -36.48 -8.20 4.36
CA ARG A 298 -37.34 -7.07 4.77
C ARG A 298 -38.54 -7.52 5.62
N SER A 299 -39.08 -8.70 5.37
CA SER A 299 -40.22 -9.23 6.12
C SER A 299 -39.80 -9.71 7.51
N THR A 300 -38.57 -10.21 7.66
CA THR A 300 -37.98 -10.58 8.96
C THR A 300 -37.62 -9.35 9.81
N ARG A 301 -37.16 -8.25 9.18
CA ARG A 301 -36.72 -7.01 9.88
C ARG A 301 -37.72 -6.36 10.81
N GLN A 302 -39.02 -6.48 10.57
CA GLN A 302 -40.00 -5.73 11.36
C GLN A 302 -40.27 -6.32 12.76
N PHE A 303 -39.76 -7.52 13.06
CA PHE A 303 -39.98 -8.22 14.35
C PHE A 303 -38.70 -8.57 15.11
N ALA A 304 -37.55 -8.39 14.46
CA ALA A 304 -36.24 -8.60 15.04
C ALA A 304 -35.82 -7.37 15.87
N LEU A 305 -36.51 -7.12 17.00
CA LEU A 305 -36.24 -5.98 17.88
C LEU A 305 -34.89 -6.08 18.62
N ASP A 306 -34.31 -7.29 18.73
CA ASP A 306 -33.02 -7.55 19.41
C ASP A 306 -31.90 -8.08 18.49
N VAL A 307 -32.18 -8.31 17.20
CA VAL A 307 -31.13 -8.75 16.26
C VAL A 307 -30.36 -7.50 15.85
N ARG A 308 -29.18 -7.30 16.48
CA ARG A 308 -28.27 -6.18 16.21
C ARG A 308 -27.94 -6.01 14.72
N ASN A 309 -28.10 -7.06 13.91
CA ASN A 309 -28.04 -6.99 12.46
C ASN A 309 -28.96 -8.05 11.81
N VAL A 310 -30.11 -7.67 11.24
CA VAL A 310 -31.10 -8.64 10.70
C VAL A 310 -30.57 -9.47 9.52
N GLN A 311 -29.42 -9.10 8.94
CA GLN A 311 -28.72 -10.00 8.00
C GLN A 311 -28.40 -11.35 8.67
N ASP A 312 -28.15 -11.37 9.98
CA ASP A 312 -27.78 -12.54 10.82
C ASP A 312 -28.91 -13.55 11.01
N ALA A 313 -30.09 -13.28 10.48
CA ALA A 313 -31.22 -14.19 10.58
C ALA A 313 -31.51 -14.94 9.27
N VAL A 314 -31.04 -14.48 8.10
CA VAL A 314 -31.52 -15.00 6.81
C VAL A 314 -30.38 -15.50 5.93
N PHE A 315 -30.47 -16.78 5.54
CA PHE A 315 -29.45 -17.51 4.81
C PHE A 315 -30.02 -18.04 3.50
N HIS A 316 -29.27 -17.92 2.41
CA HIS A 316 -29.54 -18.58 1.14
C HIS A 316 -28.60 -19.78 1.05
N LEU A 317 -29.14 -20.98 1.20
CA LEU A 317 -28.35 -22.21 1.21
C LEU A 317 -27.86 -22.52 -0.20
N HIS A 318 -28.78 -22.93 -1.06
CA HIS A 318 -28.51 -23.30 -2.44
C HIS A 318 -29.78 -23.27 -3.29
N GLY A 319 -29.64 -23.05 -4.60
CA GLY A 319 -30.77 -23.08 -5.55
C GLY A 319 -31.87 -22.07 -5.19
N GLU A 320 -33.02 -22.58 -4.81
CA GLU A 320 -34.21 -21.82 -4.41
C GLU A 320 -34.51 -21.84 -2.90
N GLU A 321 -33.55 -22.26 -2.08
CA GLU A 321 -33.77 -22.61 -0.67
C GLU A 321 -33.19 -21.59 0.30
N PHE A 322 -34.01 -21.18 1.26
CA PHE A 322 -33.64 -20.20 2.27
C PHE A 322 -33.91 -20.75 3.66
N VAL A 323 -33.07 -20.36 4.61
CA VAL A 323 -33.25 -20.67 6.02
C VAL A 323 -33.30 -19.38 6.82
N ILE A 324 -34.16 -19.36 7.84
CA ILE A 324 -34.26 -18.24 8.78
C ILE A 324 -34.14 -18.76 10.20
N ILE A 325 -33.22 -18.17 10.98
CA ILE A 325 -33.11 -18.40 12.42
C ILE A 325 -33.86 -17.27 13.14
N LEU A 326 -34.80 -17.63 14.01
CA LEU A 326 -35.55 -16.70 14.84
C LEU A 326 -35.27 -16.96 16.31
N GLU A 327 -34.78 -15.94 17.01
CA GLU A 327 -34.45 -15.98 18.44
C GLU A 327 -35.45 -15.15 19.25
N ASN A 328 -35.69 -15.54 20.49
CA ASN A 328 -36.54 -14.80 21.44
C ASN A 328 -37.96 -14.50 20.92
N VAL A 329 -38.52 -15.40 20.10
CA VAL A 329 -39.91 -15.29 19.62
C VAL A 329 -40.80 -16.37 20.22
N THR A 330 -42.11 -16.14 20.23
CA THR A 330 -43.10 -17.18 20.53
C THR A 330 -43.44 -17.99 19.27
N LYS A 331 -44.06 -19.15 19.46
CA LYS A 331 -44.56 -19.98 18.36
C LYS A 331 -45.51 -19.20 17.42
N ASP A 332 -46.41 -18.42 17.98
CA ASP A 332 -47.36 -17.61 17.21
C ASP A 332 -46.66 -16.51 16.41
N GLN A 333 -45.62 -15.89 16.98
CA GLN A 333 -44.79 -14.91 16.28
C GLN A 333 -44.02 -15.57 15.12
N ALA A 334 -43.44 -16.76 15.31
CA ALA A 334 -42.77 -17.49 14.25
C ALA A 334 -43.71 -17.83 13.09
N ILE A 335 -44.92 -18.32 13.40
CA ILE A 335 -45.97 -18.59 12.40
C ILE A 335 -46.42 -17.31 11.69
N PHE A 336 -46.59 -16.22 12.44
CA PHE A 336 -46.96 -14.92 11.87
C PHE A 336 -45.90 -14.41 10.88
N ILE A 337 -44.62 -14.49 11.24
CA ILE A 337 -43.50 -14.10 10.37
C ILE A 337 -43.49 -14.96 9.10
N ALA A 338 -43.67 -16.29 9.21
CA ALA A 338 -43.76 -17.18 8.05
C ALA A 338 -44.92 -16.80 7.13
N LYS A 339 -46.13 -16.59 7.67
CA LYS A 339 -47.33 -16.17 6.90
C LYS A 339 -47.11 -14.85 6.18
N ARG A 340 -46.48 -13.89 6.86
CA ARG A 340 -46.13 -12.60 6.29
C ARG A 340 -45.16 -12.76 5.10
N ILE A 341 -44.11 -13.58 5.26
CA ILE A 341 -43.15 -13.85 4.19
C ILE A 341 -43.87 -14.50 3.00
N GLY A 342 -44.64 -15.57 3.22
CA GLY A 342 -45.41 -16.26 2.18
C GLY A 342 -46.32 -15.31 1.41
N LYS A 343 -47.18 -14.56 2.12
CA LYS A 343 -48.08 -13.57 1.51
C LYS A 343 -47.33 -12.46 0.77
N LYS A 344 -46.19 -12.02 1.31
CA LYS A 344 -45.38 -11.01 0.64
C LYS A 344 -44.86 -11.54 -0.70
N ILE A 345 -44.31 -12.75 -0.75
CA ILE A 345 -43.78 -13.35 -1.97
C ILE A 345 -44.89 -13.67 -2.98
N GLU A 346 -46.02 -14.23 -2.53
CA GLU A 346 -47.19 -14.52 -3.37
C GLU A 346 -47.71 -13.28 -4.13
N THR A 347 -47.67 -12.12 -3.47
CA THR A 347 -48.13 -10.85 -4.04
C THR A 347 -47.03 -10.05 -4.75
N LEU A 348 -45.81 -10.60 -4.88
CA LEU A 348 -44.75 -9.92 -5.63
C LEU A 348 -45.01 -9.97 -7.12
N GLU A 349 -44.81 -8.81 -7.74
CA GLU A 349 -44.61 -8.68 -9.18
C GLU A 349 -43.12 -8.60 -9.47
N TYR A 350 -42.70 -9.28 -10.52
CA TYR A 350 -41.31 -9.39 -10.91
C TYR A 350 -41.13 -8.71 -12.26
N TYR A 351 -40.06 -7.94 -12.38
CA TYR A 351 -39.75 -7.15 -13.55
C TYR A 351 -38.32 -7.46 -14.02
N ASN A 352 -38.11 -7.52 -15.33
CA ASN A 352 -36.80 -7.70 -15.93
C ASN A 352 -35.97 -6.40 -15.84
N GLN A 353 -34.72 -6.42 -16.35
CA GLN A 353 -33.82 -5.26 -16.28
C GLN A 353 -34.32 -4.04 -17.08
N GLU A 354 -35.21 -4.24 -18.04
CA GLU A 354 -35.81 -3.21 -18.88
C GLU A 354 -37.10 -2.63 -18.26
N GLY A 355 -37.51 -3.11 -17.08
CA GLY A 355 -38.74 -2.70 -16.41
C GLY A 355 -40.00 -3.39 -16.92
N ASN A 356 -39.87 -4.42 -17.76
CA ASN A 356 -41.01 -5.20 -18.27
C ASN A 356 -41.37 -6.31 -17.26
N PRO A 357 -42.66 -6.56 -16.99
CA PRO A 357 -43.08 -7.63 -16.10
C PRO A 357 -42.69 -8.99 -16.66
N PHE A 358 -42.31 -9.93 -15.79
CA PHE A 358 -42.17 -11.33 -16.17
C PHE A 358 -43.55 -11.92 -16.44
N LEU A 359 -43.84 -12.20 -17.71
CA LEU A 359 -45.10 -12.77 -18.14
C LEU A 359 -44.93 -14.25 -18.48
N SER A 360 -45.86 -15.07 -18.00
CA SER A 360 -46.02 -16.45 -18.43
C SER A 360 -46.27 -16.54 -19.94
N LYS A 361 -46.17 -17.76 -20.52
CA LYS A 361 -46.51 -18.02 -21.93
C LYS A 361 -47.93 -17.56 -22.33
N LYS A 362 -48.83 -17.34 -21.36
CA LYS A 362 -50.20 -16.86 -21.55
C LYS A 362 -50.36 -15.34 -21.32
N GLY A 363 -49.27 -14.59 -21.20
CA GLY A 363 -49.28 -13.14 -21.01
C GLY A 363 -49.68 -12.66 -19.61
N LYS A 364 -49.78 -13.56 -18.62
CA LYS A 364 -50.11 -13.19 -17.22
C LYS A 364 -48.84 -13.01 -16.38
N PRO A 365 -48.81 -12.07 -15.40
CA PRO A 365 -47.70 -11.93 -14.46
C PRO A 365 -47.34 -13.27 -13.80
N VAL A 366 -46.05 -13.55 -13.71
CA VAL A 366 -45.54 -14.70 -12.98
C VAL A 366 -45.54 -14.38 -11.50
N HIS A 367 -46.35 -15.09 -10.73
CA HIS A 367 -46.28 -15.12 -9.28
C HIS A 367 -45.63 -16.41 -8.81
N LYS A 368 -44.93 -16.35 -7.67
CA LYS A 368 -44.37 -17.53 -7.02
C LYS A 368 -44.79 -17.55 -5.55
N THR A 369 -44.88 -18.75 -5.03
CA THR A 369 -45.27 -19.05 -3.66
C THR A 369 -44.11 -19.71 -2.94
N LEU A 370 -44.25 -19.88 -1.63
CA LEU A 370 -43.26 -20.57 -0.82
C LEU A 370 -43.89 -21.78 -0.15
N SER A 371 -43.15 -22.88 -0.13
CA SER A 371 -43.37 -23.95 0.84
C SER A 371 -42.50 -23.66 2.07
N ILE A 372 -43.11 -23.58 3.26
CA ILE A 372 -42.39 -23.19 4.49
C ILE A 372 -42.58 -24.24 5.59
N GLY A 373 -41.47 -24.79 6.07
CA GLY A 373 -41.41 -25.62 7.26
C GLY A 373 -40.91 -24.83 8.47
N ILE A 374 -41.47 -25.08 9.65
CA ILE A 374 -41.06 -24.44 10.91
C ILE A 374 -40.71 -25.52 11.93
N ALA A 375 -39.53 -25.43 12.53
CA ALA A 375 -39.14 -26.22 13.69
C ALA A 375 -38.81 -25.34 14.88
N GLN A 376 -38.95 -25.91 16.08
CA GLN A 376 -38.57 -25.32 17.35
C GLN A 376 -37.63 -26.29 18.05
N THR A 377 -36.69 -25.78 18.84
CA THR A 377 -35.77 -26.65 19.58
C THR A 377 -36.54 -27.60 20.51
N ASP A 378 -36.07 -28.84 20.61
CA ASP A 378 -36.55 -29.78 21.61
C ASP A 378 -35.78 -29.57 22.93
N LYS A 379 -36.52 -29.31 24.02
CA LYS A 379 -35.96 -29.12 25.37
C LYS A 379 -35.26 -30.37 25.90
N ASN A 380 -35.54 -31.54 25.34
CA ASN A 380 -34.97 -32.81 25.77
C ASN A 380 -33.58 -33.09 25.17
N ILE A 381 -33.15 -32.29 24.19
CA ILE A 381 -31.85 -32.45 23.55
C ILE A 381 -30.86 -31.48 24.20
N THR A 382 -29.78 -32.04 24.76
CA THR A 382 -28.79 -31.26 25.53
C THR A 382 -27.55 -30.91 24.74
N GLU A 383 -27.16 -31.71 23.75
CA GLU A 383 -25.96 -31.47 22.94
C GLU A 383 -26.22 -30.45 21.84
N ILE A 384 -25.33 -29.46 21.68
CA ILE A 384 -25.52 -28.35 20.72
C ILE A 384 -25.61 -28.88 19.28
N LYS A 385 -24.76 -29.85 18.93
CA LYS A 385 -24.74 -30.46 17.59
C LYS A 385 -26.05 -31.16 17.26
N ASP A 386 -26.60 -31.91 18.20
CA ASP A 386 -27.84 -32.66 18.01
C ASP A 386 -29.04 -31.72 17.92
N ILE A 387 -29.06 -30.61 18.68
CA ILE A 387 -30.08 -29.56 18.56
C ILE A 387 -30.05 -28.96 17.15
N ALA A 388 -28.87 -28.58 16.64
CA ALA A 388 -28.73 -27.98 15.31
C ALA A 388 -29.21 -28.94 14.21
N ALA A 389 -28.74 -30.20 14.26
CA ALA A 389 -29.13 -31.23 13.30
C ALA A 389 -30.63 -31.53 13.34
N THR A 390 -31.21 -31.60 14.54
CA THR A 390 -32.65 -31.85 14.72
C THR A 390 -33.49 -30.68 14.22
N LEU A 391 -33.12 -29.43 14.54
CA LEU A 391 -33.80 -28.24 14.03
C LEU A 391 -33.85 -28.24 12.50
N TYR A 392 -32.69 -28.45 11.87
CA TYR A 392 -32.58 -28.47 10.41
C TYR A 392 -33.46 -29.58 9.81
N GLN A 393 -33.32 -30.81 10.30
CA GLN A 393 -34.06 -31.96 9.78
C GLN A 393 -35.57 -31.77 9.95
N GLN A 394 -36.03 -31.28 11.10
CA GLN A 394 -37.45 -31.07 11.37
C GLN A 394 -38.04 -29.98 10.47
N ALA A 395 -37.32 -28.88 10.27
CA ALA A 395 -37.79 -27.78 9.41
C ALA A 395 -37.83 -28.21 7.94
N ASP A 396 -36.80 -28.92 7.45
CA ASP A 396 -36.76 -29.49 6.09
C ASP A 396 -37.90 -30.51 5.88
N CYS A 397 -38.09 -31.46 6.80
CA CYS A 397 -39.21 -32.42 6.73
C CYS A 397 -40.57 -31.73 6.66
N ALA A 398 -40.78 -30.68 7.45
CA ALA A 398 -42.02 -29.91 7.46
C ALA A 398 -42.23 -29.13 6.14
N MET A 399 -41.16 -28.54 5.59
CA MET A 399 -41.21 -27.87 4.28
C MET A 399 -41.50 -28.87 3.16
N TYR A 400 -40.84 -30.03 3.17
CA TYR A 400 -41.05 -31.06 2.16
C TYR A 400 -42.45 -31.69 2.26
N PHE A 401 -42.99 -31.82 3.47
CA PHE A 401 -44.40 -32.16 3.68
C PHE A 401 -45.32 -31.17 2.94
N VAL A 402 -45.10 -29.86 3.08
CA VAL A 402 -45.87 -28.84 2.34
C VAL A 402 -45.76 -29.04 0.83
N LYS A 403 -44.53 -29.28 0.32
CA LYS A 403 -44.31 -29.54 -1.11
C LYS A 403 -45.12 -30.73 -1.65
N LYS A 404 -45.35 -31.75 -0.83
CA LYS A 404 -46.15 -32.93 -1.20
C LYS A 404 -47.65 -32.73 -1.04
N HIS A 405 -48.07 -31.75 -0.23
CA HIS A 405 -49.48 -31.50 0.10
C HIS A 405 -50.05 -30.23 -0.53
N GLY A 406 -49.52 -29.82 -1.68
CA GLY A 406 -50.13 -28.76 -2.48
C GLY A 406 -49.35 -27.46 -2.56
N ARG A 407 -48.23 -27.31 -1.83
CA ARG A 407 -47.37 -26.10 -1.84
C ARG A 407 -48.10 -24.84 -1.31
N ASN A 408 -47.48 -23.66 -1.40
CA ASN A 408 -48.04 -22.37 -0.94
C ASN A 408 -48.61 -22.39 0.48
N GLU A 409 -47.97 -23.12 1.39
CA GLU A 409 -48.48 -23.32 2.74
C GLU A 409 -47.35 -23.33 3.76
N ILE A 410 -47.74 -23.31 5.03
CA ILE A 410 -46.82 -23.37 6.16
C ILE A 410 -47.14 -24.57 7.02
N LYS A 411 -46.11 -25.35 7.37
CA LYS A 411 -46.24 -26.48 8.30
C LYS A 411 -45.27 -26.28 9.47
N PHE A 412 -45.83 -26.19 10.66
CA PHE A 412 -45.05 -26.42 11.87
C PHE A 412 -44.80 -27.91 12.02
N TYR A 413 -43.56 -28.30 12.35
CA TYR A 413 -43.16 -29.70 12.43
C TYR A 413 -44.07 -30.48 13.40
N THR A 414 -44.54 -31.62 12.92
CA THR A 414 -45.22 -32.65 13.70
C THR A 414 -44.56 -34.01 13.41
N PRO A 415 -44.66 -35.02 14.29
CA PRO A 415 -44.08 -36.34 14.05
C PRO A 415 -44.46 -36.99 12.71
N GLU A 416 -45.64 -36.66 12.17
CA GLU A 416 -46.11 -37.09 10.83
C GLU A 416 -45.19 -36.61 9.70
N CYS A 417 -44.50 -35.49 9.87
CA CYS A 417 -43.57 -34.95 8.90
C CYS A 417 -42.31 -35.81 8.76
N LYS A 418 -41.98 -36.64 9.77
CA LYS A 418 -40.75 -37.44 9.80
C LYS A 418 -40.63 -38.44 8.64
N SER A 419 -41.74 -38.86 8.04
CA SER A 419 -41.73 -39.73 6.85
C SER A 419 -41.37 -38.98 5.55
N TYR A 420 -41.34 -37.64 5.59
CA TYR A 420 -41.08 -36.75 4.46
C TYR A 420 -39.63 -36.30 4.44
N ILE A 421 -38.70 -37.25 4.53
CA ILE A 421 -37.27 -36.98 4.36
C ILE A 421 -37.00 -36.78 2.86
N ARG A 422 -36.31 -35.69 2.53
CA ARG A 422 -35.83 -35.44 1.17
C ARG A 422 -34.81 -36.51 0.79
N LYS A 423 -35.05 -37.25 -0.30
CA LYS A 423 -33.99 -38.05 -0.91
C LYS A 423 -33.00 -37.07 -1.54
N GLN A 424 -31.81 -36.97 -0.97
CA GLN A 424 -30.69 -36.19 -1.53
C GLN A 424 -30.20 -36.82 -2.82
#